data_AF-A0A534NAY0-F1
#
_entry.id   AF-A0A534NAY0-F1
#
_cell.length_a   1.000
_cell.length_b   1.000
_cell.length_c   1.000
_cell.angle_alpha   90.00
_cell.angle_beta   90.00
_cell.angle_gamma   90.00
#
_symmetry.space_group_name_H-M   'P 1'
#
loop_
_entity.id
_entity.type
_entity.pdbx_description
1 polymer ?
#
loop_
_entity_poly.entity_id
_entity_poly.type
_entity_poly.pdbx_seq_one_letter_code
_entity_poly.pdbx_strand_id
1 'polypeptide(L)'
;MLKIGVSKVVVDDVKEEFVKHYVFPMLRANTVYKGNAFVAGRKSRSSLYDPDVATFEAGGEYRQADAEGFIRLNALRLRLPRLKKIKG
;
A
#
# COMPACT_ATOMS: atom_id res chain seq x y z
N MET A 1 21.70 -8.64 -20.57
CA MET A 1 20.55 -9.56 -20.50
C MET A 1 20.84 -10.56 -19.38
N LEU A 2 20.36 -10.30 -18.16
CA LEU A 2 20.69 -11.13 -16.98
C LEU A 2 19.73 -12.34 -16.94
N LYS A 3 20.31 -13.54 -17.07
CA LYS A 3 19.67 -14.84 -16.79
C LYS A 3 19.46 -14.96 -15.28
N ILE A 4 18.26 -14.63 -14.80
CA ILE A 4 17.79 -15.04 -13.47
C ILE A 4 16.81 -16.19 -13.68
N GLY A 5 17.29 -17.41 -13.45
CA GLY A 5 16.49 -18.62 -13.52
C GLY A 5 15.58 -18.71 -12.29
N VAL A 6 14.28 -18.51 -12.51
CA VAL A 6 13.25 -18.99 -11.57
C VAL A 6 12.72 -20.29 -12.16
N SER A 7 13.06 -21.41 -11.53
CA SER A 7 12.72 -22.77 -11.99
C SER A 7 11.34 -23.25 -11.54
N LYS A 8 10.67 -22.53 -10.62
CA LYS A 8 9.28 -22.78 -10.22
C LYS A 8 8.68 -21.56 -9.53
N VAL A 9 7.60 -21.03 -10.08
CA VAL A 9 6.74 -20.03 -9.42
C VAL A 9 5.58 -20.81 -8.79
N VAL A 10 5.56 -20.91 -7.46
CA VAL A 10 4.41 -21.43 -6.73
C VAL A 10 3.56 -20.23 -6.36
N VAL A 11 2.34 -20.17 -6.87
CA VAL A 11 1.33 -19.17 -6.51
C VAL A 11 0.35 -19.85 -5.56
N ASP A 12 0.65 -19.83 -4.27
CA ASP A 12 -0.29 -20.31 -3.26
C ASP A 12 -1.37 -19.25 -3.03
N ASP A 13 -2.64 -19.66 -3.10
CA ASP A 13 -3.77 -18.78 -2.80
C ASP A 13 -3.90 -18.61 -1.27
N VAL A 14 -3.12 -17.66 -0.75
CA VAL A 14 -3.11 -17.31 0.69
C VAL A 14 -4.25 -16.36 1.08
N LYS A 15 -5.23 -16.10 0.19
CA LYS A 15 -6.32 -15.15 0.50
C LYS A 15 -7.13 -15.60 1.70
N GLU A 16 -7.41 -16.90 1.82
CA GLU A 16 -8.25 -17.39 2.92
C GLU A 16 -7.55 -17.26 4.27
N GLU A 17 -6.27 -17.59 4.33
CA GLU A 17 -5.43 -17.44 5.52
C GLU A 17 -5.25 -15.96 5.89
N PHE A 18 -5.00 -15.11 4.90
CA PHE A 18 -4.91 -13.66 5.09
C PHE A 18 -6.21 -13.07 5.65
N VAL A 19 -7.36 -13.44 5.07
CA VAL A 19 -8.66 -12.94 5.52
C VAL A 19 -8.98 -13.42 6.93
N LYS A 20 -8.78 -14.71 7.22
CA LYS A 20 -9.07 -15.29 8.55
C LYS A 20 -8.15 -14.76 9.65
N HIS A 21 -6.85 -14.65 9.40
CA HIS A 21 -5.88 -14.36 10.45
C HIS A 21 -5.49 -12.88 10.54
N TYR A 22 -5.69 -12.09 9.49
CA TYR A 22 -5.35 -10.66 9.50
C TYR A 22 -6.58 -9.75 9.39
N VAL A 23 -7.51 -10.03 8.47
CA VAL A 23 -8.63 -9.10 8.19
C VAL A 23 -9.70 -9.15 9.27
N PHE A 24 -10.25 -10.32 9.61
CA PHE A 24 -11.32 -10.41 10.61
C PHE A 24 -10.90 -9.96 12.02
N PRO A 25 -9.71 -10.33 12.55
CA PRO A 25 -9.29 -9.86 13.87
C PRO A 25 -9.04 -8.35 13.93
N MET A 26 -8.76 -7.70 12.79
CA MET A 26 -8.54 -6.25 12.71
C MET A 26 -9.84 -5.44 12.75
N LEU A 27 -10.99 -6.02 12.41
CA LEU A 27 -12.26 -5.28 12.27
C LEU A 27 -13.04 -5.25 13.60
N ARG A 28 -13.15 -4.08 14.23
CA ARG A 28 -14.13 -3.85 15.30
C ARG A 28 -15.32 -3.04 14.78
N ALA A 29 -16.48 -3.68 14.66
CA ALA A 29 -17.75 -3.03 14.43
C ALA A 29 -18.39 -2.67 15.78
N ASN A 30 -18.11 -1.48 16.31
CA ASN A 30 -18.55 -1.07 17.66
C ASN A 30 -19.87 -0.28 17.64
N THR A 31 -20.43 0.00 16.46
CA THR A 31 -21.64 0.79 16.29
C THR A 31 -22.55 0.15 15.24
N VAL A 32 -23.64 -0.45 15.70
CA VAL A 32 -24.73 -0.93 14.85
C VAL A 32 -25.90 0.02 15.03
N TYR A 33 -26.33 0.69 13.96
CA TYR A 33 -27.43 1.66 13.99
C TYR A 33 -28.38 1.45 12.81
N LYS A 34 -29.67 1.28 13.10
CA LYS A 34 -30.75 1.07 12.10
C LYS A 34 -30.42 0.02 11.03
N GLY A 35 -29.84 -1.10 11.44
CA GLY A 35 -29.46 -2.20 10.55
C GLY A 35 -28.10 -2.04 9.84
N ASN A 36 -27.40 -0.91 10.02
CA ASN A 36 -26.06 -0.71 9.46
C ASN A 36 -24.99 -0.93 10.54
N ALA A 37 -23.92 -1.65 10.20
CA ALA A 37 -22.74 -1.81 11.05
C ALA A 37 -21.62 -0.88 10.56
N PHE A 38 -21.10 -0.04 11.46
CA PHE A 38 -20.00 0.86 11.17
C PHE A 38 -18.72 0.36 11.85
N VAL A 39 -17.62 0.39 11.11
CA VAL A 39 -16.29 0.10 11.64
C VAL A 39 -15.81 1.35 12.37
N ALA A 40 -15.77 1.30 13.70
CA ALA A 40 -15.36 2.43 14.53
C ALA A 40 -13.83 2.48 14.72
N GLY A 41 -13.13 1.37 14.50
CA GLY A 41 -11.68 1.30 14.64
C GLY A 41 -11.10 -0.05 14.26
N ARG A 42 -9.78 -0.07 14.12
CA ARG A 42 -8.99 -1.27 13.81
C ARG A 42 -7.81 -1.37 14.77
N LYS A 43 -7.51 -2.57 15.28
CA LYS A 43 -6.30 -2.85 16.06
C LYS A 43 -5.87 -4.29 15.81
N SER A 44 -4.58 -4.49 15.58
CA SER A 44 -3.98 -5.82 15.49
C SER A 44 -2.57 -5.80 16.06
N ARG A 45 -2.13 -6.96 16.56
CA ARG A 45 -0.74 -7.19 16.98
C ARG A 45 0.24 -7.17 15.80
N SER A 46 -0.24 -7.45 14.59
CA SER A 46 0.55 -7.49 13.34
C SER A 46 0.14 -6.36 12.38
N SER A 47 -0.16 -5.18 12.91
CA SER A 47 -0.51 -4.01 12.09
C SER A 47 0.67 -3.56 11.22
N LEU A 48 0.43 -3.38 9.92
CA LEU A 48 1.37 -2.72 9.00
C LEU A 48 1.25 -1.19 9.02
N TYR A 49 0.24 -0.66 9.70
CA TYR A 49 0.12 0.77 9.94
C TYR A 49 1.14 1.21 10.98
N ASP A 50 1.99 2.15 10.60
CA ASP A 50 3.01 2.76 11.42
C ASP A 50 2.68 4.26 11.62
N PRO A 51 2.40 4.69 12.86
CA PRO A 51 2.10 6.09 13.17
C PRO A 51 3.24 7.06 12.83
N ASP A 52 4.50 6.64 12.97
CA ASP A 52 5.66 7.52 12.80
C ASP A 52 5.96 7.79 11.32
N VAL A 53 5.53 6.88 10.44
CA VAL A 53 5.55 7.09 8.98
C VAL A 53 4.32 7.87 8.51
N ALA A 54 3.17 7.68 9.17
CA ALA A 54 1.89 8.27 8.75
C ALA A 54 1.61 9.66 9.35
N THR A 55 2.40 10.10 10.34
CA THR A 55 2.21 11.38 11.01
C THR A 55 2.57 12.57 10.11
N PHE A 56 1.91 13.69 10.36
CA PHE A 56 2.24 15.00 9.77
C PHE A 56 3.13 15.85 10.69
N GLU A 57 3.47 15.34 11.88
CA GLU A 57 4.31 16.04 12.83
C GLU A 57 5.77 16.10 12.36
N ALA A 58 6.45 17.21 12.69
CA ALA A 58 7.85 17.43 12.34
C ALA A 58 8.74 16.49 13.16
N GLY A 59 9.06 15.33 12.61
CA GLY A 59 9.85 14.29 13.29
C GLY A 59 9.53 12.86 12.88
N GLY A 60 8.52 12.63 12.04
CA GLY A 60 8.22 11.30 11.51
C GLY A 60 9.38 10.71 10.68
N GLU A 61 9.45 9.39 10.60
CA GLU A 61 10.51 8.67 9.86
C GLU A 61 10.40 8.83 8.33
N TYR A 62 9.27 9.37 7.83
CA TYR A 62 9.07 9.60 6.41
C TYR A 62 9.82 10.84 5.88
N ARG A 63 10.78 10.61 4.97
CA ARG A 63 11.51 11.67 4.27
C ARG A 63 10.72 12.19 3.05
N GLN A 64 10.17 13.39 3.16
CA GLN A 64 9.31 13.97 2.11
C GLN A 64 10.04 14.21 0.78
N ALA A 65 11.35 14.45 0.82
CA ALA A 65 12.17 14.65 -0.38
C ALA A 65 12.15 13.45 -1.34
N ASP A 66 11.93 12.23 -0.83
CA ASP A 66 11.94 11.02 -1.66
C ASP A 66 10.68 10.91 -2.54
N ALA A 67 9.60 11.59 -2.15
CA ALA A 67 8.35 11.65 -2.90
C ALA A 67 8.56 12.22 -4.32
N GLU A 68 9.45 13.21 -4.45
CA GLU A 68 9.70 13.87 -5.73
C GLU A 68 10.27 12.89 -6.76
N GLY A 69 11.28 12.11 -6.38
CA GLY A 69 11.89 11.09 -7.24
C GLY A 69 10.87 10.02 -7.63
N PHE A 70 10.09 9.55 -6.66
CA PHE A 70 9.05 8.55 -6.87
C PHE A 70 7.98 9.03 -7.87
N ILE A 71 7.48 10.25 -7.70
CA ILE A 71 6.48 10.85 -8.60
C ILE A 71 7.05 11.02 -10.01
N ARG A 72 8.27 11.54 -10.14
CA ARG A 72 8.94 11.73 -11.44
C ARG A 72 9.11 10.42 -12.19
N LEU A 73 9.55 9.37 -11.49
CA LEU A 73 9.77 8.04 -12.07
C LEU A 73 8.45 7.38 -12.51
N ASN A 74 7.43 7.39 -11.66
CA ASN A 74 6.12 6.81 -12.01
C ASN A 74 5.39 7.60 -13.11
N ALA A 75 5.53 8.93 -13.13
CA ALA A 75 4.95 9.78 -14.15
C ALA A 75 5.69 9.71 -15.49
N LEU A 76 6.89 9.13 -15.55
CA LEU A 76 7.73 9.09 -16.75
C LEU A 76 6.99 8.48 -17.94
N ARG A 77 6.28 7.36 -17.74
CA ARG A 77 5.49 6.67 -18.78
C ARG A 77 4.40 7.56 -19.39
N LEU A 78 3.86 8.50 -18.61
CA LEU A 78 2.82 9.43 -19.05
C LEU A 78 3.41 10.63 -19.80
N ARG A 79 4.64 11.02 -19.45
CA ARG A 79 5.34 12.17 -20.05
C ARG A 79 6.07 11.82 -21.35
N LEU A 80 6.52 10.57 -21.51
CA LEU A 80 7.26 10.07 -22.67
C LEU A 80 6.59 10.38 -24.03
N PRO A 81 5.28 10.14 -24.23
CA PRO A 81 4.61 10.47 -25.50
C PRO A 81 4.62 11.97 -25.82
N ARG A 82 4.44 12.81 -24.80
CA ARG A 82 4.45 14.28 -24.94
C ARG A 82 5.84 14.80 -25.27
N LEU A 83 6.87 14.25 -24.62
CA LEU A 83 8.27 14.62 -24.86
C LEU A 83 8.75 14.23 -26.26
N LYS A 84 8.29 13.07 -26.79
CA LYS A 84 8.59 12.67 -28.18
C LYS A 84 7.98 13.62 -29.21
N LYS A 85 6.77 14.14 -28.98
CA LYS A 85 6.11 15.13 -29.85
C LYS A 85 6.73 16.53 -29.83
N ILE A 86 7.45 16.89 -28.77
CA ILE A 86 8.11 18.20 -28.64
C ILE A 86 9.50 18.18 -29.27
N LYS A 87 10.14 17.00 -29.32
CA LYS A 87 11.50 16.81 -29.86
C LYS A 87 11.55 16.39 -31.34
N GLY A 88 10.42 16.02 -31.93
CA GLY A 88 10.29 15.75 -33.36
C GLY A 88 9.46 16.83 -34.01
#